data_AF-A0A529LJ26-F1
#
_entry.id   AF-A0A529LJ26-F1
#
_cell.length_a   1.000
_cell.length_b   1.000
_cell.length_c   1.000
_cell.angle_alpha   90.00
_cell.angle_beta   90.00
_cell.angle_gamma   90.00
#
_symmetry.space_group_name_H-M   'P 1'
#
loop_
_entity.id
_entity.type
_entity.pdbx_description
1 polymer ?
#
loop_
_entity_poly.entity_id
_entity_poly.type
_entity_poly.pdbx_seq_one_letter_code
_entity_poly.pdbx_strand_id
1 'polypeptide(L)'
;EGNGDDCFDPALNTALKREIKLAKKDAVPENYIYRVIQFAKQGYTSMSFNTYDTDWDSDAYLTVSGQNSNNSVSLKDNFLRAVEADGDWQLTARKDGKVLKTLKARDLWEKIGYAAWASADPGLHFNTTMNDWHTCA
;
A
#
# COMPACT_ATOMS: atom_id res chain seq x y z
N GLU A 1 -13.24 -16.77 24.02
CA GLU A 1 -12.14 -16.50 24.98
C GLU A 1 -10.96 -17.38 24.58
N GLY A 2 -9.92 -16.77 24.03
CA GLY A 2 -8.69 -17.41 23.58
C GLY A 2 -7.55 -16.39 23.72
N ASN A 3 -6.32 -16.86 23.92
CA ASN A 3 -5.16 -16.00 24.15
C ASN A 3 -4.93 -15.14 22.89
N GLY A 4 -4.34 -13.95 23.03
CA GLY A 4 -4.44 -12.85 22.04
C GLY A 4 -4.33 -13.22 20.55
N ASP A 5 -3.47 -14.17 20.18
CA ASP A 5 -3.26 -14.60 18.80
C ASP A 5 -4.14 -15.77 18.34
N ASP A 6 -4.75 -16.52 19.27
CA ASP A 6 -5.60 -17.69 18.99
C ASP A 6 -6.85 -17.30 18.20
N CYS A 7 -7.29 -16.05 18.32
CA CYS A 7 -8.46 -15.54 17.61
C CYS A 7 -8.26 -15.47 16.10
N PHE A 8 -7.01 -15.45 15.63
CA PHE A 8 -6.65 -15.36 14.21
C PHE A 8 -6.17 -16.68 13.61
N ASP A 9 -6.12 -17.77 14.39
CA ASP A 9 -5.77 -19.09 13.91
C ASP A 9 -7.04 -19.89 13.56
N PRO A 10 -7.27 -20.25 12.28
CA PRO A 10 -8.41 -21.07 11.87
C PRO A 10 -8.44 -22.48 12.48
N ALA A 11 -7.31 -23.01 12.97
CA ALA A 11 -7.25 -24.31 13.64
C ALA A 11 -7.82 -24.25 15.07
N LEU A 12 -7.63 -23.12 15.75
CA LEU A 12 -8.04 -22.89 17.14
C LEU A 12 -9.41 -22.20 17.24
N ASN A 13 -9.69 -21.27 16.33
CA ASN A 13 -10.95 -20.53 16.28
C ASN A 13 -11.97 -21.19 15.32
N THR A 14 -12.92 -21.91 15.90
CA THR A 14 -13.98 -22.60 15.16
C THR A 14 -14.95 -21.65 14.45
N ALA A 15 -15.16 -20.43 14.97
CA ALA A 15 -15.97 -19.41 14.32
C ALA A 15 -15.28 -18.88 13.07
N LEU A 16 -13.98 -18.54 13.18
CA LEU A 16 -13.17 -18.11 12.04
C LEU A 16 -13.12 -19.21 10.95
N LYS A 17 -12.92 -20.47 11.34
CA LYS A 17 -12.93 -21.61 10.41
C LYS A 17 -14.25 -21.74 9.64
N ARG A 18 -15.39 -21.51 10.30
CA ARG A 18 -16.71 -21.53 9.67
C ARG A 18 -16.83 -20.43 8.63
N GLU A 19 -16.45 -19.19 8.97
CA GLU A 19 -16.53 -18.06 8.05
C GLU A 19 -15.58 -18.22 6.85
N ILE A 20 -14.37 -18.75 7.05
CA ILE A 20 -13.45 -19.09 5.95
C ILE A 20 -14.09 -20.09 4.99
N LYS A 21 -14.82 -21.09 5.52
CA LYS A 21 -15.51 -22.09 4.69
C LYS A 21 -16.67 -21.47 3.91
N LEU A 22 -17.40 -20.52 4.49
CA LEU A 22 -18.45 -19.76 3.81
C LEU A 22 -17.87 -18.86 2.71
N ALA A 23 -16.82 -18.11 3.01
CA ALA A 23 -16.13 -17.28 2.02
C ALA A 23 -15.61 -18.10 0.83
N LYS A 24 -15.02 -19.27 1.09
CA LYS A 24 -14.60 -20.19 0.02
C LYS A 24 -15.79 -20.73 -0.81
N LYS A 25 -16.94 -20.97 -0.17
CA LYS A 25 -18.17 -21.40 -0.86
C LYS A 25 -18.71 -20.29 -1.77
N ASP A 26 -18.57 -19.04 -1.35
CA ASP A 26 -18.96 -17.85 -2.12
C ASP A 26 -17.88 -17.40 -3.11
N ALA A 27 -16.95 -18.31 -3.45
CA ALA A 27 -15.87 -18.12 -4.42
C ALA A 27 -14.88 -16.97 -4.09
N VAL A 28 -14.79 -16.56 -2.82
CA VAL A 28 -13.76 -15.61 -2.38
C VAL A 28 -12.38 -16.29 -2.49
N PRO A 29 -11.41 -15.69 -3.21
CA PRO A 29 -10.09 -16.28 -3.35
C PRO A 29 -9.34 -16.38 -2.01
N GLU A 30 -8.60 -17.48 -1.82
CA GLU A 30 -7.98 -17.82 -0.54
C GLU A 30 -6.92 -16.81 -0.09
N ASN A 31 -6.22 -16.17 -1.03
CA ASN A 31 -5.26 -15.10 -0.73
C ASN A 31 -5.92 -13.89 -0.04
N TYR A 32 -7.14 -13.52 -0.42
CA TYR A 32 -7.87 -12.41 0.21
C TYR A 32 -8.25 -12.75 1.65
N ILE A 33 -8.70 -13.97 1.89
CA ILE A 33 -9.02 -14.46 3.23
C ILE A 33 -7.80 -14.35 4.15
N TYR A 34 -6.64 -14.82 3.70
CA TYR A 34 -5.40 -14.69 4.48
C TYR A 34 -5.00 -13.23 4.72
N ARG A 35 -5.12 -12.36 3.71
CA ARG A 35 -4.81 -10.92 3.86
C ARG A 35 -5.68 -10.25 4.92
N VAL A 36 -6.97 -10.55 4.96
CA VAL A 36 -7.89 -10.01 5.97
C VAL A 36 -7.49 -10.45 7.37
N ILE A 37 -7.14 -11.72 7.55
CA ILE A 37 -6.70 -12.25 8.85
C ILE A 37 -5.39 -11.56 9.30
N GLN A 38 -4.45 -11.31 8.39
CA GLN A 38 -3.21 -10.60 8.68
C GLN A 38 -3.46 -9.13 9.07
N PHE A 39 -4.38 -8.45 8.41
CA PHE A 39 -4.80 -7.10 8.81
C PHE A 39 -5.49 -7.07 10.16
N ALA A 40 -6.34 -8.05 10.45
CA ALA A 40 -6.95 -8.17 11.76
C ALA A 40 -5.88 -8.39 12.87
N LYS A 41 -4.84 -9.19 12.60
CA LYS A 41 -3.66 -9.34 13.51
C LYS A 41 -2.93 -8.02 13.79
N GLN A 42 -2.87 -7.14 12.80
CA GLN A 42 -2.23 -5.83 12.93
C GLN A 42 -3.12 -4.79 13.63
N GLY A 43 -4.33 -5.17 14.06
CA GLY A 43 -5.25 -4.31 14.80
C GLY A 43 -6.23 -3.50 13.94
N TYR A 44 -6.29 -3.74 12.64
CA TYR A 44 -7.28 -3.10 11.77
C TYR A 44 -8.68 -3.70 12.01
N THR A 45 -9.66 -2.85 12.36
CA THR A 45 -11.04 -3.27 12.68
C THR A 45 -12.03 -3.11 11.52
N SER A 46 -11.62 -2.45 10.44
CA SER A 46 -12.47 -2.22 9.26
C SER A 46 -11.64 -2.26 7.98
N MET A 47 -12.19 -2.82 6.91
CA MET A 47 -11.57 -2.88 5.60
C MET A 47 -12.60 -2.54 4.53
N SER A 48 -12.24 -1.69 3.56
CA SER A 48 -13.06 -1.36 2.41
C SER A 48 -12.63 -2.22 1.23
N PHE A 49 -13.57 -2.93 0.62
CA PHE A 49 -13.34 -3.62 -0.65
C PHE A 49 -14.05 -2.84 -1.75
N ASN A 50 -13.28 -2.39 -2.74
CA ASN A 50 -13.89 -1.83 -3.93
C ASN A 50 -14.39 -2.98 -4.79
N THR A 51 -15.71 -3.09 -4.95
CA THR A 51 -16.34 -4.02 -5.88
C THR A 51 -16.37 -3.38 -7.25
N TYR A 52 -15.62 -3.94 -8.20
CA TYR A 52 -15.67 -3.49 -9.59
C TYR A 52 -16.52 -4.48 -10.39
N ASP A 53 -17.42 -3.96 -11.23
CA ASP A 53 -18.14 -4.81 -12.18
C ASP A 53 -17.24 -5.15 -13.39
N THR A 54 -17.61 -6.18 -14.14
CA THR A 54 -16.87 -6.63 -15.35
C THR A 54 -17.28 -5.88 -16.62
N ASP A 55 -18.04 -4.80 -16.50
CA ASP A 55 -18.49 -4.02 -17.64
C ASP A 55 -17.35 -3.18 -18.22
N TRP A 56 -17.40 -2.90 -19.52
CA TRP A 56 -16.28 -2.24 -20.22
C TRP A 56 -16.12 -0.76 -19.83
N ASP A 57 -17.18 -0.14 -19.32
CA ASP A 57 -17.19 1.22 -18.74
C ASP A 57 -17.01 1.22 -17.21
N SER A 58 -16.70 0.07 -16.60
CA SER A 58 -16.46 -0.06 -15.17
C SER A 58 -15.26 0.76 -14.71
N ASP A 59 -15.29 1.23 -13.46
CA ASP A 59 -14.13 1.79 -12.77
C ASP A 59 -12.91 0.83 -12.80
N ALA A 60 -13.12 -0.47 -12.99
CA ALA A 60 -12.05 -1.43 -13.24
C ALA A 60 -11.23 -1.12 -14.51
N TYR A 61 -11.84 -0.64 -15.59
CA TYR A 61 -11.13 -0.39 -16.85
C TYR A 61 -10.19 0.82 -16.74
N LEU A 62 -10.54 1.81 -15.91
CA LEU A 62 -9.66 2.91 -15.53
C LEU A 62 -8.42 2.45 -14.74
N THR A 63 -8.46 1.27 -14.11
CA THR A 63 -7.28 0.72 -13.40
C THR A 63 -6.25 0.06 -14.31
N VAL A 64 -6.60 -0.19 -15.59
CA VAL A 64 -5.70 -0.87 -16.53
C VAL A 64 -4.58 0.06 -17.02
N SER A 65 -4.79 1.39 -17.00
CA SER A 65 -3.75 2.35 -17.36
C SER A 65 -2.61 2.32 -16.34
N GLY A 66 -1.44 1.83 -16.75
CA GLY A 66 -0.25 1.74 -15.92
C GLY A 66 0.02 0.37 -15.28
N GLN A 67 -0.87 -0.62 -15.45
CA GLN A 67 -0.68 -2.01 -14.95
C GLN A 67 0.50 -2.74 -15.61
N ASN A 68 0.89 -2.36 -16.83
CA ASN A 68 2.03 -2.95 -17.55
C ASN A 68 3.25 -2.03 -17.55
N SER A 69 3.40 -1.21 -16.51
CA SER A 69 4.52 -0.31 -16.32
C SER A 69 5.05 -0.44 -14.92
N ASN A 70 6.36 -0.67 -14.79
CA ASN A 70 7.02 -0.68 -13.49
C ASN A 70 7.02 0.77 -12.98
N ASN A 71 6.36 1.01 -11.84
CA ASN A 71 6.27 2.34 -11.27
C ASN A 71 7.32 2.47 -10.17
N SER A 72 8.13 3.51 -10.22
CA SER A 72 9.14 3.76 -9.18
C SER A 72 9.11 5.21 -8.73
N VAL A 73 9.22 5.42 -7.42
CA VAL A 73 9.36 6.75 -6.84
C VAL A 73 10.83 7.02 -6.60
N SER A 74 11.33 8.08 -7.24
CA SER A 74 12.70 8.54 -7.03
C SER A 74 12.78 9.48 -5.84
N LEU A 75 13.53 9.07 -4.83
CA LEU A 75 13.66 9.75 -3.55
C LEU A 75 15.02 10.42 -3.42
N LYS A 76 15.04 11.55 -2.71
CA LYS A 76 16.25 12.24 -2.30
C LYS A 76 16.39 12.14 -0.78
N ASP A 77 17.62 12.22 -0.28
CA ASP A 77 17.91 12.10 1.15
C ASP A 77 17.15 13.12 2.02
N ASN A 78 16.94 14.32 1.50
CA ASN A 78 16.20 15.36 2.22
C ASN A 78 14.75 14.98 2.52
N PHE A 79 14.13 14.17 1.66
CA PHE A 79 12.78 13.65 1.91
C PHE A 79 12.80 12.65 3.07
N LEU A 80 13.75 11.71 3.08
CA LEU A 80 13.85 10.71 4.15
C LEU A 80 14.14 11.38 5.50
N ARG A 81 15.02 12.38 5.53
CA ARG A 81 15.27 13.18 6.74
C ARG A 81 14.00 13.92 7.21
N ALA A 82 13.18 14.41 6.28
CA ALA A 82 11.90 15.03 6.62
C ALA A 82 10.90 14.00 7.17
N VAL A 83 10.90 12.76 6.68
CA VAL A 83 10.08 11.67 7.23
C VAL A 83 10.51 11.32 8.65
N GLU A 84 11.82 11.15 8.88
CA GLU A 84 12.38 10.83 10.21
C GLU A 84 12.09 11.93 11.25
N ALA A 85 12.12 13.19 10.83
CA ALA A 85 11.87 14.35 11.69
C ALA A 85 10.38 14.73 11.84
N ASP A 86 9.45 13.94 11.29
CA ASP A 86 8.00 14.27 11.21
C ASP A 86 7.72 15.67 10.61
N GLY A 87 8.55 16.04 9.63
CA GLY A 87 8.55 17.32 8.97
C GLY A 87 7.49 17.47 7.89
N ASP A 88 7.41 18.69 7.37
CA ASP A 88 6.55 19.00 6.23
C ASP A 88 7.32 18.80 4.91
N TRP A 89 6.59 18.44 3.86
CA TRP A 89 7.09 18.25 2.51
C TRP A 89 6.31 19.08 1.50
N GLN A 90 7.03 19.80 0.65
CA GLN A 90 6.46 20.69 -0.37
C GLN A 90 6.42 19.98 -1.72
N LEU A 91 5.24 19.89 -2.32
CA LEU A 91 5.05 19.45 -3.70
C LEU A 91 5.28 20.63 -4.64
N THR A 92 6.42 20.62 -5.30
CA THR A 92 6.87 21.73 -6.16
C THR A 92 6.53 21.46 -7.63
N ALA A 93 5.93 22.44 -8.30
CA ALA A 93 5.64 22.38 -9.72
C ALA A 93 6.93 22.33 -10.55
N ARG A 94 7.01 21.39 -11.50
CA ARG A 94 8.18 21.22 -12.37
C ARG A 94 8.40 22.38 -13.35
N LYS A 95 7.35 23.14 -13.69
CA LYS A 95 7.40 24.20 -14.71
C LYS A 95 8.01 25.49 -14.18
N ASP A 96 7.60 25.93 -12.99
CA ASP A 96 7.92 27.25 -12.45
C ASP A 96 8.45 27.22 -11.01
N GLY A 97 8.61 26.04 -10.41
CA GLY A 97 9.18 25.89 -9.07
C GLY A 97 8.26 26.34 -7.94
N LYS A 98 6.98 26.64 -8.21
CA LYS A 98 6.05 27.04 -7.17
C LYS A 98 5.63 25.85 -6.32
N VAL A 99 5.49 26.08 -5.02
CA VAL A 99 4.90 25.11 -4.10
C VAL A 99 3.40 25.04 -4.38
N LEU A 100 2.92 23.88 -4.81
CA LEU A 100 1.50 23.63 -5.08
C LEU A 100 0.76 23.17 -3.83
N LYS A 101 1.42 22.37 -2.99
CA LYS A 101 0.83 21.80 -1.79
C LYS A 101 1.91 21.45 -0.78
N THR A 102 1.61 21.65 0.50
CA THR A 102 2.43 21.15 1.61
C THR A 102 1.70 19.99 2.27
N LEU A 103 2.43 18.92 2.57
CA LEU A 103 1.94 17.70 3.20
C LEU A 103 2.85 17.32 4.37
N LYS A 104 2.40 16.45 5.27
CA LYS A 104 3.30 15.76 6.18
C LYS A 104 4.12 14.74 5.40
N ALA A 105 5.45 14.75 5.60
CA ALA A 105 6.34 13.81 4.93
C ALA A 105 5.99 12.37 5.29
N ARG A 106 5.66 12.12 6.56
CA ARG A 106 5.24 10.81 7.08
C ARG A 106 3.98 10.29 6.42
N ASP A 107 2.95 11.13 6.24
CA ASP A 107 1.72 10.74 5.56
C ASP A 107 1.96 10.35 4.09
N LEU A 108 2.89 11.04 3.42
CA LEU A 108 3.27 10.70 2.05
C LEU A 108 4.03 9.38 2.01
N TRP A 109 4.92 9.14 2.98
CA TRP A 109 5.65 7.88 3.13
C TRP A 109 4.71 6.69 3.37
N GLU A 110 3.73 6.84 4.28
CA GLU A 110 2.73 5.80 4.54
C GLU A 110 1.92 5.45 3.29
N LYS A 111 1.57 6.44 2.47
CA LYS A 111 0.87 6.19 1.19
C LYS A 111 1.73 5.39 0.21
N ILE A 112 3.02 5.68 0.13
CA ILE A 112 3.97 4.93 -0.71
C ILE A 112 4.08 3.49 -0.19
N GLY A 113 4.23 3.30 1.12
CA GLY A 113 4.30 1.98 1.76
C GLY A 113 3.03 1.16 1.57
N TYR A 114 1.86 1.77 1.76
CA TYR A 114 0.57 1.11 1.54
C TYR A 114 0.38 0.69 0.09
N ALA A 115 0.74 1.54 -0.88
CA ALA A 115 0.69 1.20 -2.30
C ALA A 115 1.62 0.01 -2.61
N ALA A 116 2.88 0.07 -2.18
CA ALA A 116 3.84 -1.01 -2.38
C ALA A 116 3.37 -2.34 -1.76
N TRP A 117 2.74 -2.30 -0.59
CA TRP A 117 2.13 -3.48 0.02
C TRP A 117 0.94 -4.02 -0.78
N ALA A 118 0.05 -3.14 -1.26
CA ALA A 118 -1.17 -3.53 -1.95
C ALA A 118 -0.90 -4.10 -3.36
N SER A 119 0.08 -3.54 -4.08
CA SER A 119 0.30 -3.80 -5.50
C SER A 119 1.74 -4.16 -5.90
N ALA A 120 2.68 -4.32 -4.95
CA ALA A 120 4.12 -4.49 -5.22
C ALA A 120 4.79 -3.30 -5.92
N ASP A 121 4.06 -2.18 -6.07
CA ASP A 121 4.48 -0.92 -6.66
C ASP A 121 4.00 0.25 -5.79
N PRO A 122 4.75 1.35 -5.68
CA PRO A 122 5.95 1.62 -6.47
C PRO A 122 7.23 1.05 -5.84
N GLY A 123 8.20 0.72 -6.69
CA GLY A 123 9.59 0.54 -6.27
C GLY A 123 10.21 1.86 -5.76
N LEU A 124 11.29 1.75 -4.98
CA LEU A 124 12.02 2.91 -4.47
C LEU A 124 13.36 3.08 -5.20
N HIS A 125 13.63 4.31 -5.66
CA HIS A 125 14.86 4.68 -6.33
C HIS A 125 15.58 5.79 -5.56
N PHE A 126 16.62 5.43 -4.79
CA PHE A 126 17.39 6.37 -3.95
C PHE A 126 18.36 7.21 -4.79
N ASN A 127 17.85 8.31 -5.34
CA ASN A 127 18.53 9.14 -6.31
C ASN A 127 19.84 9.73 -5.77
N THR A 128 19.83 10.27 -4.55
CA THR A 128 21.02 10.89 -3.95
C THR A 128 22.13 9.86 -3.80
N THR A 129 21.86 8.75 -3.10
CA THR A 129 22.82 7.66 -2.94
C THR A 129 23.36 7.15 -4.27
N MET A 130 22.53 7.00 -5.29
CA MET A 130 23.02 6.52 -6.59
C MET A 130 23.94 7.53 -7.28
N ASN A 131 23.61 8.83 -7.26
CA ASN A 131 24.44 9.86 -7.88
C ASN A 131 25.74 10.12 -7.11
N ASP A 132 25.73 9.98 -5.78
CA ASP A 132 26.93 10.14 -4.95
C ASP A 132 28.03 9.12 -5.29
N TRP A 133 27.66 7.96 -5.83
CA TRP A 133 28.58 6.89 -6.20
C TRP A 133 28.73 6.70 -7.72
N HIS A 134 28.01 7.50 -8.52
CA HIS A 134 28.05 7.38 -9.98
C HIS A 134 29.29 8.08 -10.55
N THR A 135 30.03 7.40 -11.43
CA THR A 135 31.28 7.91 -11.99
C THR A 135 31.09 8.84 -13.20
N CYS A 136 29.92 8.81 -13.85
CA CYS A 136 29.60 9.68 -14.99
C CYS A 136 28.76 10.89 -14.54
N ALA A 137 29.32 11.74 -13.69
CA ALA A 137 28.72 13.02 -13.29
C ALA A 137 28.98 14.12 -14.31
#